data_AF-A0A511DGD3-F1
#
_entry.id   AF-A0A511DGD3-F1
#
_cell.length_a   1.000
_cell.length_b   1.000
_cell.length_c   1.000
_cell.angle_alpha   90.00
_cell.angle_beta   90.00
_cell.angle_gamma   90.00
#
_symmetry.space_group_name_H-M   'P 1'
#
loop_
_entity.id
_entity.type
_entity.pdbx_description
1 polymer ?
#
loop_
_entity_poly.entity_id
_entity_poly.type
_entity_poly.pdbx_seq_one_letter_code
_entity_poly.pdbx_strand_id
1 'polypeptide(L)'
;MTNPNNNHETPPGSRPTGPSDTAKSTPPTVEQAWAGPVAGLARLVDGLRRDLDPLTPVPDRVEELAALLAGLAETVASIASRKHAGPAPTWLLAPTDEVETAGLLDGLAGWMAVVYLRYPDAATGLPDCWCWHPDVVEELVWLMHAWSAAYQGPAASVALAGDWHDRQRPGVVRRIRQSAGSCSRENHQTRPGRPPLPTGAPTVAAVAELSVIAGWWGVGRDQAAPEPANPDVTDGDRS
;
A
#
# COMPACT_ATOMS: atom_id res chain seq x y z
N MET A 1 37.16 -29.14 39.81
CA MET A 1 37.74 -30.50 39.74
C MET A 1 38.73 -30.53 38.58
N THR A 2 40.04 -30.65 38.80
CA THR A 2 40.87 -31.87 39.03
C THR A 2 41.34 -32.56 37.73
N ASN A 3 42.66 -32.54 37.55
CA ASN A 3 43.53 -33.42 36.74
C ASN A 3 43.40 -34.92 37.17
N PRO A 4 44.13 -35.94 36.63
CA PRO A 4 45.32 -35.94 35.72
C PRO A 4 45.03 -36.75 34.41
N ASN A 5 45.89 -37.44 33.64
CA ASN A 5 47.27 -38.03 33.70
C ASN A 5 47.85 -38.00 32.23
N ASN A 6 49.15 -38.12 31.88
CA ASN A 6 50.22 -39.11 32.12
C ASN A 6 49.92 -40.53 31.57
N ASN A 7 50.84 -41.34 31.04
CA ASN A 7 52.29 -41.23 30.73
C ASN A 7 52.70 -42.37 29.76
N HIS A 8 53.92 -42.35 29.21
CA HIS A 8 54.76 -43.56 29.13
C HIS A 8 56.26 -43.25 28.97
N GLU A 9 57.11 -44.01 29.68
CA GLU A 9 58.58 -44.04 29.53
C GLU A 9 59.02 -44.70 28.19
N THR A 10 60.29 -44.65 27.71
CA THR A 10 61.50 -45.23 28.33
C THR A 10 62.79 -44.79 27.59
N PRO A 11 63.95 -44.59 28.27
CA PRO A 11 65.26 -44.31 27.66
C PRO A 11 66.10 -45.61 27.49
N PRO A 12 67.44 -45.62 27.25
CA PRO A 12 68.39 -44.58 26.80
C PRO A 12 69.17 -44.98 25.52
N GLY A 13 70.11 -44.15 25.03
CA GLY A 13 71.14 -44.64 24.08
C GLY A 13 72.09 -43.62 23.43
N SER A 14 73.40 -43.83 23.63
CA SER A 14 74.53 -43.56 22.71
C SER A 14 74.69 -42.18 22.04
N ARG A 15 75.67 -41.42 22.56
CA ARG A 15 76.28 -40.22 21.94
C ARG A 15 77.47 -40.61 21.05
N PRO A 16 77.65 -39.97 19.88
CA PRO A 16 78.97 -39.65 19.36
C PRO A 16 79.18 -38.13 19.28
N THR A 17 80.43 -37.67 19.40
CA THR A 17 80.82 -36.25 19.35
C THR A 17 81.45 -35.90 18.00
N GLY A 18 80.85 -34.94 17.28
CA GLY A 18 81.45 -34.23 16.15
C GLY A 18 81.74 -32.75 16.51
N PRO A 19 82.61 -32.05 15.76
CA PRO A 19 83.16 -30.75 16.19
C PRO A 19 82.16 -29.59 16.09
N SER A 20 82.30 -28.63 17.00
CA SER A 20 81.57 -27.37 16.99
C SER A 20 82.29 -26.33 16.12
N ASP A 21 81.85 -26.15 14.87
CA ASP A 21 82.28 -25.00 14.06
C ASP A 21 81.67 -23.71 14.63
N THR A 22 82.45 -23.01 15.47
CA THR A 22 82.10 -21.72 16.05
C THR A 22 82.27 -20.58 15.06
N ALA A 23 81.41 -20.57 14.04
CA ALA A 23 81.22 -19.42 13.18
C ALA A 23 80.97 -18.17 14.05
N LYS A 24 81.88 -17.19 13.98
CA LYS A 24 81.75 -15.94 14.74
C LYS A 24 80.57 -15.13 14.19
N SER A 25 79.44 -15.17 14.89
CA SER A 25 78.32 -14.27 14.63
C SER A 25 78.71 -12.83 14.94
N THR A 26 79.16 -12.11 13.90
CA THR A 26 79.29 -10.65 13.94
C THR A 26 77.94 -10.05 14.36
N PRO A 27 77.89 -9.12 15.33
CA PRO A 27 76.64 -8.47 15.70
C PRO A 27 76.08 -7.72 14.48
N PRO A 28 74.76 -7.75 14.22
CA PRO A 28 74.17 -7.08 13.08
C PRO A 28 74.42 -5.57 13.15
N THR A 29 74.68 -4.94 12.01
CA THR A 29 74.73 -3.47 11.95
C THR A 29 73.35 -2.89 12.28
N VAL A 30 73.30 -1.61 12.68
CA VAL A 30 72.04 -0.96 13.08
C VAL A 30 70.99 -1.06 11.96
N GLU A 31 71.41 -0.92 10.70
CA GLU A 31 70.55 -1.09 9.52
C GLU A 31 69.96 -2.50 9.41
N GLN A 32 70.76 -3.54 9.67
CA GLN A 32 70.29 -4.94 9.66
C GLN A 32 69.30 -5.22 10.81
N ALA A 33 69.50 -4.61 11.98
CA ALA A 33 68.59 -4.75 13.12
C ALA A 33 67.20 -4.13 12.84
N TRP A 34 67.12 -3.07 12.02
CA TRP A 34 65.86 -2.39 11.69
C TRP A 34 65.17 -2.97 10.43
N ALA A 35 65.92 -3.65 9.56
CA ALA A 35 65.37 -4.29 8.35
C ALA A 35 64.26 -5.32 8.65
N GLY A 36 64.37 -6.08 9.75
CA GLY A 36 63.35 -7.04 10.17
C GLY A 36 62.00 -6.39 10.52
N PRO A 37 61.94 -5.45 11.47
CA PRO A 37 60.75 -4.66 11.78
C PRO A 37 60.16 -3.93 10.57
N VAL A 38 60.98 -3.32 9.71
CA VAL A 38 60.51 -2.64 8.50
C VAL A 38 59.88 -3.61 7.51
N ALA A 39 60.46 -4.79 7.30
CA ALA A 39 59.86 -5.85 6.48
C ALA A 39 58.58 -6.44 7.12
N GLY A 40 58.45 -6.39 8.45
CA GLY A 40 57.20 -6.71 9.16
C GLY A 40 56.10 -5.71 8.83
N LEU A 41 56.38 -4.41 9.02
CA LEU A 41 55.46 -3.31 8.72
C LEU A 41 55.06 -3.31 7.23
N ALA A 42 56.00 -3.53 6.32
CA ALA A 42 55.73 -3.60 4.89
C ALA A 42 54.67 -4.67 4.56
N ARG A 43 54.78 -5.88 5.15
CA ARG A 43 53.78 -6.95 4.96
C ARG A 43 52.41 -6.61 5.56
N LEU A 44 52.36 -5.87 6.68
CA LEU A 44 51.11 -5.42 7.28
C LEU A 44 50.41 -4.35 6.43
N VAL A 45 51.16 -3.41 5.85
CA VAL A 45 50.63 -2.42 4.89
C VAL A 45 50.15 -3.11 3.60
N ASP A 46 50.91 -4.08 3.10
CA ASP A 46 50.58 -4.84 1.89
C ASP A 46 49.38 -5.80 2.12
N GLY A 47 49.17 -6.27 3.36
CA GLY A 47 47.95 -6.96 3.80
C GLY A 47 46.75 -6.02 3.85
N LEU A 48 46.85 -4.93 4.62
CA LEU A 48 45.81 -3.91 4.74
C LEU A 48 45.38 -3.34 3.39
N ARG A 49 46.31 -3.21 2.44
CA ARG A 49 45.97 -2.84 1.06
C ARG A 49 45.08 -3.88 0.36
N ARG A 50 45.41 -5.17 0.46
CA ARG A 50 44.58 -6.25 -0.11
C ARG A 50 43.20 -6.35 0.55
N ASP A 51 43.08 -5.92 1.80
CA ASP A 51 41.80 -5.86 2.52
C ASP A 51 40.97 -4.61 2.14
N LEU A 52 41.63 -3.50 1.76
CA LEU A 52 41.00 -2.24 1.35
C LEU A 52 40.65 -2.17 -0.15
N ASP A 53 41.48 -2.74 -1.04
CA ASP A 53 41.24 -2.73 -2.50
C ASP A 53 39.83 -3.28 -2.87
N PRO A 54 39.28 -4.35 -2.23
CA PRO A 54 37.90 -4.81 -2.44
C PRO A 54 36.79 -3.89 -1.90
N LEU A 55 37.12 -2.98 -0.99
CA LEU A 55 36.18 -1.99 -0.43
C LEU A 55 36.14 -0.70 -1.26
N THR A 56 37.17 -0.42 -2.06
CA THR A 56 37.24 0.75 -2.95
C THR A 56 36.01 0.95 -3.84
N PRO A 57 35.40 -0.07 -4.48
CA PRO A 57 34.19 0.09 -5.32
C PRO A 57 32.86 0.02 -4.54
N VAL A 58 32.88 -0.01 -3.19
CA VAL A 58 31.65 -0.05 -2.39
C VAL A 58 30.85 1.26 -2.46
N PRO A 59 31.45 2.47 -2.42
CA PRO A 59 30.73 3.73 -2.61
C PRO A 59 29.97 3.76 -3.94
N ASP A 60 30.64 3.45 -5.06
CA ASP A 60 30.05 3.43 -6.41
C ASP A 60 28.82 2.52 -6.47
N ARG A 61 28.88 1.33 -5.84
CA ARG A 61 27.76 0.38 -5.75
C ARG A 61 26.62 0.86 -4.85
N VAL A 62 26.92 1.67 -3.83
CA VAL A 62 25.89 2.29 -2.98
C VAL A 62 25.21 3.44 -3.73
N GLU A 63 25.94 4.21 -4.54
CA GLU A 63 25.36 5.22 -5.43
C GLU A 63 24.51 4.59 -6.54
N GLU A 64 24.98 3.50 -7.17
CA GLU A 64 24.21 2.73 -8.15
C GLU A 64 22.93 2.15 -7.53
N LEU A 65 23.01 1.55 -6.34
CA LEU A 65 21.84 1.04 -5.62
C LEU A 65 20.88 2.16 -5.21
N ALA A 66 21.39 3.32 -4.79
CA ALA A 66 20.57 4.49 -4.46
C ALA A 66 19.85 5.05 -5.71
N ALA A 67 20.52 5.10 -6.86
CA ALA A 67 19.93 5.49 -8.14
C ALA A 67 18.85 4.49 -8.60
N LEU A 68 19.09 3.18 -8.45
CA LEU A 68 18.10 2.14 -8.74
C LEU A 68 16.89 2.23 -7.81
N LEU A 69 17.09 2.46 -6.50
CA LEU A 69 16.00 2.67 -5.53
C LEU A 69 15.20 3.94 -5.83
N ALA A 70 15.86 5.04 -6.21
CA ALA A 70 15.19 6.28 -6.61
C ALA A 70 14.36 6.08 -7.90
N GLY A 71 14.92 5.41 -8.91
CA GLY A 71 14.19 5.07 -10.15
C GLY A 71 13.02 4.12 -9.92
N LEU A 72 13.15 3.16 -8.98
CA LEU A 72 12.06 2.28 -8.58
C LEU A 72 10.96 3.06 -7.83
N ALA A 73 11.33 3.94 -6.90
CA ALA A 73 10.40 4.80 -6.17
C ALA A 73 9.62 5.74 -7.10
N GLU A 74 10.29 6.37 -8.08
CA GLU A 74 9.65 7.19 -9.11
C GLU A 74 8.73 6.35 -10.01
N THR A 75 9.14 5.14 -10.38
CA THR A 75 8.30 4.21 -11.15
C THR A 75 7.03 3.82 -10.37
N VAL A 76 7.15 3.54 -9.07
CA VAL A 76 6.01 3.27 -8.17
C VAL A 76 5.12 4.50 -8.01
N ALA A 77 5.69 5.70 -7.84
CA ALA A 77 4.93 6.96 -7.78
C ALA A 77 4.20 7.28 -9.09
N SER A 78 4.81 6.95 -10.24
CA SER A 78 4.20 7.07 -11.57
C SER A 78 3.06 6.06 -11.79
N ILE A 79 3.19 4.83 -11.28
CA ILE A 79 2.09 3.84 -11.29
C ILE A 79 0.95 4.28 -10.36
N ALA A 80 1.27 4.73 -9.15
CA ALA A 80 0.30 5.20 -8.16
C ALA A 80 -0.47 6.44 -8.65
N SER A 81 0.22 7.43 -9.21
CA SER A 81 -0.42 8.65 -9.75
C SER A 81 -1.29 8.36 -10.97
N ARG A 82 -0.89 7.44 -11.86
CA ARG A 82 -1.77 6.97 -12.95
C ARG A 82 -3.02 6.24 -12.44
N LYS A 83 -2.93 5.44 -11.36
CA LYS A 83 -4.11 4.86 -10.70
C LYS A 83 -5.05 5.92 -10.10
N HIS A 84 -4.52 7.08 -9.69
CA HIS A 84 -5.32 8.23 -9.23
C HIS A 84 -5.81 9.16 -10.36
N ALA A 85 -5.34 8.98 -11.60
CA ALA A 85 -5.71 9.78 -12.77
C ALA A 85 -6.83 9.16 -13.63
N GLY A 86 -7.36 8.00 -13.23
CA GLY A 86 -8.59 7.45 -13.79
C GLY A 86 -9.84 8.21 -13.34
N PRO A 87 -11.04 7.86 -13.84
CA PRO A 87 -12.29 8.31 -13.24
C PRO A 87 -12.33 7.90 -11.76
N ALA A 88 -12.96 8.72 -10.92
CA ALA A 88 -13.14 8.39 -9.50
C ALA A 88 -13.87 7.04 -9.37
N PRO A 89 -13.32 6.06 -8.63
CA PRO A 89 -14.00 4.80 -8.39
C PRO A 89 -15.37 5.02 -7.75
N THR A 90 -16.36 4.29 -8.24
CA THR A 90 -17.74 4.31 -7.74
C THR A 90 -18.10 2.93 -7.22
N TRP A 91 -18.60 2.89 -5.99
CA TRP A 91 -19.18 1.70 -5.36
C TRP A 91 -20.43 1.22 -6.10
N LEU A 92 -21.18 2.14 -6.71
CA LEU A 92 -22.39 1.82 -7.48
C LEU A 92 -22.10 1.07 -8.79
N LEU A 93 -20.84 1.03 -9.25
CA LEU A 93 -20.35 0.16 -10.32
C LEU A 93 -19.14 -0.69 -9.84
N ALA A 94 -19.13 -1.09 -8.56
CA ALA A 94 -18.10 -1.96 -8.01
C ALA A 94 -18.03 -3.31 -8.78
N PRO A 95 -16.86 -3.97 -8.83
CA PRO A 95 -16.73 -5.31 -9.40
C PRO A 95 -17.70 -6.30 -8.74
N THR A 96 -18.20 -7.28 -9.51
CA THR A 96 -18.99 -8.39 -8.94
C THR A 96 -18.12 -9.48 -8.30
N ASP A 97 -16.82 -9.27 -8.20
CA ASP A 97 -15.88 -10.16 -7.51
C ASP A 97 -15.81 -9.83 -6.01
N GLU A 98 -15.91 -10.86 -5.17
CA GLU A 98 -15.95 -10.72 -3.71
C GLU A 98 -14.60 -10.24 -3.14
N VAL A 99 -13.47 -10.65 -3.72
CA VAL A 99 -12.12 -10.31 -3.23
C VAL A 99 -11.76 -8.87 -3.58
N GLU A 100 -12.07 -8.43 -4.80
CA GLU A 100 -11.91 -7.01 -5.19
C GLU A 100 -12.83 -6.10 -4.36
N THR A 101 -14.09 -6.52 -4.13
CA THR A 101 -15.06 -5.77 -3.31
C THR A 101 -14.64 -5.68 -1.85
N ALA A 102 -14.16 -6.77 -1.25
CA ALA A 102 -13.63 -6.78 0.11
C ALA A 102 -12.41 -5.86 0.24
N GLY A 103 -11.47 -5.91 -0.72
CA GLY A 103 -10.29 -5.03 -0.73
C GLY A 103 -10.63 -3.53 -0.83
N LEU A 104 -11.72 -3.17 -1.51
CA LEU A 104 -12.24 -1.79 -1.52
C LEU A 104 -12.81 -1.38 -0.14
N LEU A 105 -13.60 -2.24 0.50
CA LEU A 105 -14.17 -1.98 1.82
C LEU A 105 -13.10 -1.90 2.93
N ASP A 106 -12.12 -2.79 2.92
CA ASP A 106 -10.99 -2.78 3.87
C ASP A 106 -10.14 -1.51 3.72
N GLY A 107 -9.84 -1.11 2.47
CA GLY A 107 -9.12 0.13 2.18
C GLY A 107 -9.88 1.36 2.66
N LEU A 108 -11.20 1.40 2.43
CA LEU A 108 -12.09 2.46 2.88
C LEU A 108 -12.18 2.53 4.41
N ALA A 109 -12.40 1.39 5.08
CA ALA A 109 -12.48 1.31 6.54
C ALA A 109 -11.15 1.73 7.20
N GLY A 110 -10.01 1.33 6.62
CA GLY A 110 -8.69 1.79 6.99
C GLY A 110 -8.55 3.31 6.91
N TRP A 111 -8.88 3.91 5.75
CA TRP A 111 -8.87 5.36 5.56
C TRP A 111 -9.81 6.08 6.52
N MET A 112 -11.01 5.54 6.77
CA MET A 112 -11.98 6.12 7.70
C MET A 112 -11.42 6.21 9.12
N ALA A 113 -10.73 5.17 9.61
CA ALA A 113 -10.13 5.15 10.93
C ALA A 113 -8.94 6.11 11.09
N VAL A 114 -8.16 6.36 10.03
CA VAL A 114 -7.01 7.29 10.08
C VAL A 114 -7.38 8.75 9.79
N VAL A 115 -8.33 9.02 8.88
CA VAL A 115 -8.69 10.37 8.41
C VAL A 115 -10.13 10.75 8.78
N TYR A 116 -11.15 10.07 8.24
CA TYR A 116 -12.54 10.55 8.32
C TYR A 116 -13.06 10.70 9.76
N LEU A 117 -12.85 9.67 10.59
CA LEU A 117 -13.33 9.63 11.98
C LEU A 117 -12.49 10.49 12.95
N ARG A 118 -11.49 11.24 12.45
CA ARG A 118 -10.78 12.26 13.24
C ARG A 118 -11.55 13.57 13.36
N TYR A 119 -12.56 13.78 12.52
CA TYR A 119 -13.41 14.96 12.57
C TYR A 119 -14.68 14.65 13.39
N PRO A 120 -15.01 15.40 14.47
CA PRO A 120 -16.14 15.08 15.34
C PRO A 120 -17.50 15.12 14.63
N ASP A 121 -17.66 15.97 13.61
CA ASP A 121 -18.86 16.04 12.78
C ASP A 121 -19.10 14.74 11.99
N ALA A 122 -18.04 14.13 11.47
CA ALA A 122 -18.06 12.83 10.83
C ALA A 122 -18.26 11.68 11.84
N ALA A 123 -17.52 11.68 12.96
CA ALA A 123 -17.59 10.62 13.97
C ALA A 123 -18.97 10.53 14.66
N THR A 124 -19.66 11.65 14.88
CA THR A 124 -21.06 11.68 15.36
C THR A 124 -22.08 11.59 14.23
N GLY A 125 -21.66 11.75 12.96
CA GLY A 125 -22.55 11.79 11.80
C GLY A 125 -22.70 10.46 11.04
N LEU A 126 -21.83 9.48 11.30
CA LEU A 126 -21.84 8.18 10.63
C LEU A 126 -22.68 7.16 11.45
N PRO A 127 -23.72 6.54 10.89
CA PRO A 127 -24.46 5.48 11.57
C PRO A 127 -23.65 4.18 11.65
N ASP A 128 -23.92 3.34 12.64
CA ASP A 128 -23.23 2.05 12.84
C ASP A 128 -23.49 1.06 11.69
N CYS A 129 -24.60 1.24 10.97
CA CYS A 129 -24.99 0.44 9.82
C CYS A 129 -24.51 1.00 8.46
N TRP A 130 -23.55 1.93 8.42
CA TRP A 130 -23.13 2.62 7.18
C TRP A 130 -22.85 1.69 5.98
N CYS A 131 -22.25 0.52 6.19
CA CYS A 131 -21.91 -0.42 5.10
C CYS A 131 -23.11 -1.19 4.52
N TRP A 132 -24.31 -1.10 5.13
CA TRP A 132 -25.56 -1.58 4.54
C TRP A 132 -26.27 -0.52 3.67
N HIS A 133 -25.72 0.69 3.56
CA HIS A 133 -26.27 1.79 2.77
C HIS A 133 -25.36 2.09 1.58
N PRO A 134 -25.67 1.62 0.35
CA PRO A 134 -24.76 1.74 -0.80
C PRO A 134 -24.53 3.20 -1.22
N ASP A 135 -25.49 4.09 -0.95
CA ASP A 135 -25.33 5.54 -1.09
C ASP A 135 -24.30 6.10 -0.09
N VAL A 136 -24.30 5.63 1.16
CA VAL A 136 -23.32 6.05 2.17
C VAL A 136 -21.93 5.52 1.84
N VAL A 137 -21.81 4.30 1.29
CA VAL A 137 -20.52 3.77 0.83
C VAL A 137 -20.00 4.57 -0.36
N GLU A 138 -20.83 4.87 -1.36
CA GLU A 138 -20.47 5.75 -2.49
C GLU A 138 -19.95 7.11 -2.01
N GLU A 139 -20.69 7.76 -1.11
CA GLU A 139 -20.35 9.06 -0.53
C GLU A 139 -19.02 9.07 0.25
N LEU A 140 -18.62 7.93 0.82
CA LEU A 140 -17.34 7.77 1.51
C LEU A 140 -16.20 7.43 0.54
N VAL A 141 -16.45 6.61 -0.50
CA VAL A 141 -15.46 6.24 -1.51
C VAL A 141 -14.99 7.46 -2.30
N TRP A 142 -15.90 8.27 -2.85
CA TRP A 142 -15.47 9.45 -3.61
C TRP A 142 -14.75 10.48 -2.71
N LEU A 143 -15.17 10.62 -1.45
CA LEU A 143 -14.53 11.52 -0.48
C LEU A 143 -13.12 11.08 -0.10
N MET A 144 -12.88 9.77 0.00
CA MET A 144 -11.54 9.18 0.15
C MET A 144 -10.67 9.52 -1.06
N HIS A 145 -11.18 9.34 -2.27
CA HIS A 145 -10.43 9.65 -3.50
C HIS A 145 -10.16 11.14 -3.65
N ALA A 146 -11.10 12.01 -3.28
CA ALA A 146 -10.89 13.46 -3.29
C ALA A 146 -9.90 13.91 -2.20
N TRP A 147 -9.87 13.25 -1.03
CA TRP A 147 -8.80 13.44 -0.04
C TRP A 147 -7.43 13.04 -0.60
N SER A 148 -7.33 11.86 -1.23
CA SER A 148 -6.08 11.42 -1.86
C SER A 148 -5.63 12.37 -2.97
N ALA A 149 -6.54 12.89 -3.81
CA ALA A 149 -6.21 13.88 -4.83
C ALA A 149 -5.78 15.24 -4.24
N ALA A 150 -6.27 15.61 -3.05
CA ALA A 150 -5.88 16.83 -2.36
C ALA A 150 -4.48 16.74 -1.71
N TYR A 151 -4.09 15.57 -1.21
CA TYR A 151 -2.89 15.37 -0.38
C TYR A 151 -1.79 14.48 -1.00
N GLN A 152 -2.03 13.81 -2.13
CA GLN A 152 -1.10 12.83 -2.71
C GLN A 152 -0.90 13.03 -4.22
N GLY A 153 0.28 12.66 -4.71
CA GLY A 153 0.63 12.73 -6.13
C GLY A 153 0.91 14.16 -6.65
N PRO A 154 1.26 14.30 -7.93
CA PRO A 154 1.79 15.54 -8.51
C PRO A 154 0.75 16.67 -8.68
N ALA A 155 -0.54 16.38 -8.46
CA ALA A 155 -1.63 17.36 -8.56
C ALA A 155 -2.15 17.85 -7.18
N ALA A 156 -1.61 17.31 -6.08
CA ALA A 156 -1.97 17.71 -4.72
C ALA A 156 -1.77 19.21 -4.50
N SER A 157 -2.71 19.86 -3.80
CA SER A 157 -2.64 21.31 -3.57
C SER A 157 -3.43 21.77 -2.36
N VAL A 158 -2.98 22.88 -1.76
CA VAL A 158 -3.68 23.57 -0.66
C VAL A 158 -5.09 24.03 -1.07
N ALA A 159 -5.32 24.31 -2.35
CA ALA A 159 -6.64 24.65 -2.87
C ALA A 159 -7.61 23.45 -2.82
N LEU A 160 -7.17 22.26 -3.25
CA LEU A 160 -7.96 21.03 -3.15
C LEU A 160 -8.20 20.62 -1.69
N ALA A 161 -7.19 20.77 -0.82
CA ALA A 161 -7.35 20.53 0.62
C ALA A 161 -8.36 21.51 1.25
N GLY A 162 -8.35 22.78 0.83
CA GLY A 162 -9.32 23.79 1.24
C GLY A 162 -10.75 23.42 0.85
N ASP A 163 -10.98 23.06 -0.42
CA ASP A 163 -12.30 22.61 -0.89
C ASP A 163 -12.77 21.32 -0.19
N TRP A 164 -11.84 20.39 0.07
CA TRP A 164 -12.12 19.18 0.84
C TRP A 164 -12.61 19.48 2.26
N HIS A 165 -11.95 20.43 2.94
CA HIS A 165 -12.29 20.85 4.29
C HIS A 165 -13.59 21.68 4.39
N ASP A 166 -13.80 22.61 3.47
CA ASP A 166 -14.93 23.57 3.43
C ASP A 166 -16.22 22.93 2.89
N ARG A 167 -16.12 22.16 1.80
CA ARG A 167 -17.29 21.77 0.99
C ARG A 167 -17.53 20.27 0.97
N GLN A 168 -16.49 19.50 0.67
CA GLN A 168 -16.65 18.08 0.36
C GLN A 168 -16.99 17.28 1.61
N ARG A 169 -16.12 17.26 2.64
CA ARG A 169 -16.37 16.52 3.89
C ARG A 169 -17.65 17.01 4.60
N PRO A 170 -17.92 18.32 4.79
CA PRO A 170 -19.18 18.76 5.40
C PRO A 170 -20.43 18.47 4.55
N GLY A 171 -20.28 18.43 3.22
CA GLY A 171 -21.33 18.02 2.29
C GLY A 171 -21.71 16.55 2.44
N VAL A 172 -20.72 15.66 2.50
CA VAL A 172 -20.89 14.21 2.72
C VAL A 172 -21.53 13.94 4.09
N VAL A 173 -21.00 14.52 5.16
CA VAL A 173 -21.56 14.38 6.52
C VAL A 173 -23.04 14.79 6.56
N ARG A 174 -23.42 15.85 5.82
CA ARG A 174 -24.82 16.27 5.72
C ARG A 174 -25.69 15.26 4.96
N ARG A 175 -25.21 14.68 3.85
CA ARG A 175 -25.97 13.72 3.05
C ARG A 175 -26.13 12.36 3.74
N ILE A 176 -25.07 11.83 4.37
CA ILE A 176 -25.13 10.60 5.18
C ILE A 176 -26.16 10.74 6.32
N ARG A 177 -26.18 11.88 7.01
CA ARG A 177 -27.20 12.17 8.05
C ARG A 177 -28.62 12.26 7.48
N GLN A 178 -28.77 12.69 6.22
CA GLN A 178 -30.08 12.80 5.55
C GLN A 178 -30.62 11.45 5.07
N SER A 179 -29.77 10.55 4.55
CA SER A 179 -30.21 9.25 4.02
C SER A 179 -30.25 8.12 5.07
N ALA A 180 -29.28 8.11 5.99
CA ALA A 180 -29.08 6.99 6.93
C ALA A 180 -29.01 7.41 8.41
N GLY A 181 -29.05 8.72 8.73
CA GLY A 181 -28.86 9.24 10.10
C GLY A 181 -29.92 8.87 11.14
N SER A 182 -31.05 8.29 10.74
CA SER A 182 -32.08 7.71 11.61
C SER A 182 -32.11 6.17 11.59
N CYS A 183 -31.16 5.55 10.87
CA CYS A 183 -31.05 4.10 10.76
C CYS A 183 -30.08 3.54 11.82
N SER A 184 -30.25 2.26 12.16
CA SER A 184 -29.32 1.50 13.00
C SER A 184 -29.16 0.08 12.47
N ARG A 185 -28.15 -0.65 12.95
CA ARG A 185 -27.89 -2.04 12.55
C ARG A 185 -29.05 -3.01 12.84
N GLU A 186 -29.93 -2.71 13.80
CA GLU A 186 -31.17 -3.47 14.05
C GLU A 186 -32.14 -3.41 12.87
N ASN A 187 -32.17 -2.30 12.13
CA ASN A 187 -33.03 -2.17 10.95
C ASN A 187 -32.60 -3.08 9.80
N HIS A 188 -31.36 -3.59 9.81
CA HIS A 188 -30.81 -4.49 8.79
C HIS A 188 -30.91 -5.98 9.18
N GLN A 189 -31.58 -6.30 10.29
CA GLN A 189 -31.83 -7.68 10.72
C GLN A 189 -33.08 -8.27 10.05
N THR A 190 -32.94 -9.46 9.48
CA THR A 190 -34.07 -10.32 9.07
C THR A 190 -34.87 -10.73 10.30
N ARG A 191 -36.20 -10.53 10.27
CA ARG A 191 -37.10 -10.85 11.40
C ARG A 191 -38.40 -11.47 10.87
N PRO A 192 -38.93 -12.55 11.48
CA PRO A 192 -40.23 -13.11 11.10
C PRO A 192 -41.35 -12.07 11.13
N GLY A 193 -42.25 -12.10 10.14
CA GLY A 193 -43.37 -11.16 10.03
C GLY A 193 -43.02 -9.77 9.51
N ARG A 194 -41.74 -9.44 9.32
CA ARG A 194 -41.31 -8.21 8.61
C ARG A 194 -41.11 -8.54 7.13
N PRO A 195 -41.54 -7.67 6.19
CA PRO A 195 -41.13 -7.78 4.79
C PRO A 195 -39.60 -7.80 4.67
N PRO A 196 -39.02 -8.52 3.69
CA PRO A 196 -37.60 -8.40 3.40
C PRO A 196 -37.27 -6.96 3.01
N LEU A 197 -36.07 -6.51 3.39
CA LEU A 197 -35.56 -5.21 2.97
C LEU A 197 -35.31 -5.25 1.45
N PRO A 198 -35.61 -4.18 0.69
CA PRO A 198 -35.21 -4.09 -0.70
C PRO A 198 -33.68 -3.92 -0.79
N THR A 199 -32.98 -5.05 -0.94
CA THR A 199 -31.50 -5.12 -1.01
C THR A 199 -30.94 -5.26 -2.43
N GLY A 200 -31.80 -5.43 -3.44
CA GLY A 200 -31.41 -5.43 -4.84
C GLY A 200 -31.33 -4.01 -5.41
N ALA A 201 -30.62 -3.84 -6.53
CA ALA A 201 -30.67 -2.61 -7.31
C ALA A 201 -32.12 -2.31 -7.74
N PRO A 202 -32.57 -1.04 -7.68
CA PRO A 202 -33.95 -0.70 -8.03
C PRO A 202 -34.21 -0.94 -9.52
N THR A 203 -35.35 -1.54 -9.85
CA THR A 203 -35.83 -1.61 -11.23
C THR A 203 -36.19 -0.21 -11.71
N VAL A 204 -35.62 0.20 -12.85
CA VAL A 204 -35.98 1.49 -13.47
C VAL A 204 -37.40 1.36 -14.04
N ALA A 205 -38.30 2.25 -13.61
CA ALA A 205 -39.67 2.27 -14.09
C ALA A 205 -39.75 2.71 -15.58
N ALA A 206 -40.79 2.27 -16.29
CA ALA A 206 -41.10 2.65 -17.67
C ALA A 206 -39.97 2.47 -18.71
N VAL A 207 -39.00 1.57 -18.48
CA VAL A 207 -37.90 1.29 -19.43
C VAL A 207 -38.40 0.93 -20.84
N ALA A 208 -39.54 0.24 -20.93
CA ALA A 208 -40.17 -0.10 -22.21
C ALA A 208 -40.64 1.12 -23.03
N GLU A 209 -40.95 2.24 -22.37
CA GLU A 209 -41.48 3.46 -23.00
C GLU A 209 -40.37 4.41 -23.48
N LEU A 210 -39.11 4.16 -23.13
CA LEU A 210 -37.98 5.05 -23.45
C LEU A 210 -37.85 5.34 -24.95
N SER A 211 -38.19 4.37 -25.82
CA SER A 211 -38.19 4.53 -27.27
C SER A 211 -39.29 5.48 -27.76
N VAL A 212 -40.49 5.39 -27.17
CA VAL A 212 -41.65 6.24 -27.47
C VAL A 212 -41.40 7.68 -27.01
N ILE A 213 -40.90 7.83 -25.78
CA ILE A 213 -40.55 9.12 -25.18
C ILE A 213 -39.37 9.79 -25.93
N ALA A 214 -38.36 9.03 -26.34
CA ALA A 214 -37.26 9.55 -27.17
C ALA A 214 -37.74 9.98 -28.56
N GLY A 215 -38.65 9.24 -29.18
CA GLY A 215 -39.30 9.61 -30.45
C GLY A 215 -40.08 10.92 -30.32
N TRP A 216 -40.88 11.06 -29.25
CA TRP A 216 -41.60 12.31 -28.96
C TRP A 216 -40.63 13.48 -28.75
N TRP A 217 -39.60 13.36 -27.91
CA TRP A 217 -38.62 14.43 -27.71
C TRP A 217 -37.86 14.81 -29.00
N GLY A 218 -37.53 13.83 -29.85
CA GLY A 218 -36.75 14.03 -31.06
C GLY A 218 -37.50 14.71 -32.20
N VAL A 219 -38.78 14.35 -32.43
CA VAL A 219 -39.57 14.88 -33.57
C VAL A 219 -41.00 15.31 -33.24
N GLY A 220 -41.54 14.93 -32.08
CA GLY A 220 -42.93 15.17 -31.67
C GLY A 220 -43.13 16.26 -30.61
N ARG A 221 -42.05 16.87 -30.10
CA ARG A 221 -42.00 17.76 -28.91
C ARG A 221 -42.99 18.94 -28.87
N ASP A 222 -43.49 19.38 -30.01
CA ASP A 222 -44.44 20.48 -30.11
C ASP A 222 -45.91 19.99 -30.25
N GLN A 223 -46.11 18.66 -30.18
CA GLN A 223 -47.40 17.97 -30.03
C GLN A 223 -47.61 17.54 -28.56
N ALA A 224 -48.84 17.12 -28.24
CA ALA A 224 -49.13 16.51 -26.93
C ALA A 224 -48.19 15.31 -26.65
N ALA A 225 -47.75 15.19 -25.39
CA ALA A 225 -46.92 14.06 -24.95
C ALA A 225 -47.73 12.75 -24.99
N PRO A 226 -47.10 11.60 -25.28
CA PRO A 226 -47.75 10.31 -25.19
C PRO A 226 -48.15 10.00 -23.73
N GLU A 227 -49.29 9.32 -23.57
CA GLU A 227 -49.74 8.84 -22.27
C GLU A 227 -48.92 7.61 -21.82
N PRO A 228 -48.55 7.48 -20.54
CA PRO A 228 -47.82 6.31 -20.04
C PRO A 228 -48.61 5.01 -20.23
N ALA A 229 -47.90 3.89 -20.37
CA ALA A 229 -48.54 2.58 -20.52
C ALA A 229 -49.14 2.11 -19.19
N ASN A 230 -50.33 1.51 -19.23
CA ASN A 230 -50.90 0.87 -18.03
C ASN A 230 -50.05 -0.35 -17.63
N PRO A 231 -49.53 -0.42 -16.38
CA PRO A 231 -48.57 -1.44 -15.97
C PRO A 231 -49.15 -2.85 -15.93
N ASP A 232 -50.47 -2.99 -15.85
CA ASP A 232 -51.16 -4.29 -15.84
C ASP A 232 -51.26 -4.96 -17.24
N VAL A 233 -50.74 -4.31 -18.30
CA VAL A 233 -50.82 -4.81 -19.69
C VAL A 233 -49.46 -5.35 -20.17
N THR A 234 -48.91 -6.34 -19.46
CA THR A 234 -47.67 -7.03 -19.85
C THR A 234 -47.87 -8.52 -20.13
N ASP A 235 -47.91 -8.85 -21.42
CA ASP A 235 -47.70 -10.17 -22.04
C ASP A 235 -48.52 -11.36 -21.50
N GLY A 236 -49.81 -11.39 -21.85
CA GLY A 236 -50.71 -12.53 -21.64
C GLY A 236 -51.13 -13.25 -22.93
N ASP A 237 -50.52 -12.96 -24.08
CA ASP A 237 -51.00 -13.41 -25.40
C ASP A 237 -49.88 -13.83 -26.37
N ARG A 238 -49.12 -14.86 -25.95
CA ARG A 238 -48.28 -15.69 -26.82
C ARG A 238 -48.38 -17.16 -26.41
N SER A 239 -49.32 -17.88 -27.03
CA SER A 239 -49.37 -19.35 -27.09
C SER A 239 -49.06 -19.84 -28.50
#